data_AF-A0A7Y3AXD8-F1
#
_entry.id   AF-A0A7Y3AXD8-F1
#
_cell.length_a   1.000
_cell.length_b   1.000
_cell.length_c   1.000
_cell.angle_alpha   90.00
_cell.angle_beta   90.00
_cell.angle_gamma   90.00
#
_symmetry.space_group_name_H-M   'P 1'
#
loop_
_entity.id
_entity.type
_entity.pdbx_description
1 polymer ?
#
loop_
_entity_poly.entity_id
_entity_poly.type
_entity_poly.pdbx_seq_one_letter_code
_entity_poly.pdbx_strand_id
1 'polypeptide(L)' 'NSYPGKKKLILSGFHEAALAAFGVQAHLHPDQKVRVQYTTTSSVMHERLGLK' A
#
# COMPACT_ATOMS: atom_id res chain seq x y z
N ASN A 1 9.62 -5.98 -15.62
CA ASN A 1 9.83 -6.81 -14.39
C ASN A 1 11.31 -7.11 -14.18
N SER A 2 12.17 -6.12 -14.42
CA SER A 2 13.63 -6.26 -14.31
C SER A 2 14.15 -5.03 -13.59
N TYR A 3 14.53 -5.21 -12.33
CA TYR A 3 15.30 -4.24 -11.58
C TYR A 3 16.39 -5.01 -10.81
N PRO A 4 17.54 -4.39 -10.48
CA PRO A 4 18.63 -5.08 -9.80
C PRO A 4 18.16 -5.72 -8.49
N GLY A 5 18.41 -7.02 -8.33
CA GLY A 5 18.04 -7.75 -7.10
C GLY A 5 16.60 -8.27 -7.02
N LYS A 6 15.75 -8.07 -8.05
CA LYS A 6 14.38 -8.64 -8.10
C LYS A 6 14.43 -10.16 -7.90
N LYS A 7 13.75 -10.64 -6.85
CA LYS A 7 13.49 -12.07 -6.63
C LYS A 7 12.05 -12.40 -7.02
N LYS A 8 11.85 -13.54 -7.69
CA LYS A 8 10.52 -14.04 -8.06
C LYS A 8 9.88 -14.79 -6.89
N LEU A 9 9.63 -14.08 -5.80
CA LEU A 9 8.96 -14.61 -4.60
C LEU A 9 7.59 -13.96 -4.44
N ILE A 10 6.61 -14.72 -3.96
CA ILE A 10 5.27 -14.19 -3.62
C ILE A 10 5.41 -13.04 -2.61
N LEU A 11 6.27 -13.20 -1.60
CA LEU A 11 6.60 -12.16 -0.61
C LEU A 11 7.06 -10.85 -1.26
N SER A 12 7.97 -10.92 -2.24
CA SER A 12 8.45 -9.73 -2.96
C SER A 12 7.30 -9.07 -3.74
N GLY A 13 6.36 -9.85 -4.28
CA GLY A 13 5.15 -9.34 -4.91
C GLY A 13 4.27 -8.55 -3.94
N PHE A 14 4.07 -9.01 -2.71
CA PHE A 14 3.28 -8.26 -1.72
C PHE A 14 3.93 -6.93 -1.34
N HIS A 15 5.25 -6.89 -1.18
CA HIS A 15 5.96 -5.64 -0.92
C HIS A 15 5.83 -4.64 -2.08
N GLU A 16 6.01 -5.12 -3.32
CA GLU A 16 5.89 -4.28 -4.51
C GLU A 16 4.46 -3.76 -4.72
N ALA A 17 3.45 -4.60 -4.47
CA ALA A 17 2.06 -4.20 -4.56
C ALA A 17 1.72 -3.09 -3.55
N ALA A 18 2.25 -3.19 -2.32
CA ALA A 18 2.09 -2.14 -1.32
C ALA A 18 2.68 -0.80 -1.80
N LEU A 19 3.91 -0.81 -2.34
CA LEU A 19 4.55 0.40 -2.87
C LEU A 19 3.82 0.95 -4.10
N ALA A 20 3.35 0.08 -4.99
CA ALA A 20 2.59 0.48 -6.17
C ALA A 20 1.29 1.21 -5.78
N ALA A 21 0.58 0.72 -4.75
CA ALA A 21 -0.63 1.38 -4.25
C ALA A 21 -0.35 2.82 -3.76
N PHE A 22 0.76 3.06 -3.05
CA PHE A 22 1.17 4.41 -2.65
C PHE A 22 1.46 5.32 -3.85
N GLY A 23 2.11 4.81 -4.90
CA GLY A 23 2.37 5.56 -6.13
C GLY A 23 1.08 5.91 -6.88
N VAL A 24 0.17 4.94 -7.04
CA VAL A 24 -1.12 5.12 -7.72
C VAL A 24 -1.99 6.16 -7.01
N GLN A 25 -1.99 6.20 -5.68
CA GLN A 25 -2.78 7.17 -4.91
C GLN A 25 -2.43 8.62 -5.27
N ALA A 26 -1.14 8.92 -5.50
CA ALA A 26 -0.70 10.26 -5.90
C ALA A 26 -1.18 10.66 -7.31
N HIS A 27 -1.41 9.67 -8.18
CA HIS A 27 -1.97 9.90 -9.51
C HIS A 27 -3.50 10.06 -9.51
N LEU A 28 -4.20 9.27 -8.69
CA LEU A 28 -5.67 9.33 -8.60
C LEU A 28 -6.16 10.53 -7.78
N HIS A 29 -5.41 10.91 -6.75
CA HIS A 29 -5.79 11.96 -5.80
C HIS A 29 -4.60 12.88 -5.50
N PRO A 30 -4.18 13.73 -6.46
CA PRO A 30 -2.97 14.54 -6.34
C PRO A 30 -3.03 15.55 -5.17
N ASP A 31 -4.21 16.06 -4.84
CA ASP A 31 -4.40 17.03 -3.75
C ASP A 31 -4.46 16.38 -2.36
N GLN A 32 -4.54 15.05 -2.29
CA GLN A 32 -4.66 14.34 -1.02
C GLN A 32 -3.30 13.80 -0.55
N LYS A 33 -2.84 14.29 0.60
CA LYS A 33 -1.62 13.78 1.23
C LYS A 33 -1.83 12.37 1.77
N VAL A 34 -1.06 11.41 1.24
CA VAL A 34 -1.12 10.01 1.70
C VAL A 34 -0.51 9.89 3.09
N ARG A 35 -1.31 9.44 4.06
CA ARG A 35 -0.87 9.15 5.43
C ARG A 35 -0.57 7.66 5.56
N VAL A 36 0.61 7.33 6.06
CA VAL A 36 0.93 5.97 6.48
C VAL A 36 0.16 5.67 7.76
N GLN A 37 -0.65 4.62 7.74
CA GLN A 37 -1.48 4.20 8.87
C GLN A 37 -1.26 2.72 9.11
N TYR A 38 -1.23 2.33 10.38
CA TYR A 38 -1.13 0.92 10.78
C TYR A 38 -2.52 0.32 10.93
N THR A 39 -2.70 -0.88 10.39
CA THR A 39 -3.98 -1.60 10.41
C THR A 39 -4.44 -2.00 11.80
N THR A 40 -3.58 -1.96 12.82
CA THR A 40 -3.90 -2.34 14.20
C THR A 40 -4.46 -1.20 15.05
N THR A 41 -4.11 0.06 14.72
CA THR A 41 -4.44 1.23 15.55
C THR A 41 -5.33 2.23 14.82
N SER A 42 -5.42 2.19 13.50
CA SER A 42 -6.24 3.13 12.75
C SER A 42 -7.71 2.70 12.73
N SER A 43 -8.56 3.52 13.35
CA SER A 43 -10.02 3.38 13.30
C SER A 43 -10.55 3.44 11.86
N VAL A 44 -10.00 4.32 11.01
CA VAL A 44 -10.38 4.44 9.60
C VAL A 44 -10.04 3.16 8.83
N MET A 45 -8.91 2.50 9.15
CA MET A 45 -8.56 1.24 8.50
C MET A 45 -9.47 0.09 8.98
N HIS A 46 -9.82 0.05 10.26
CA HIS A 46 -10.80 -0.92 10.77
C HIS A 46 -12.17 -0.76 10.10
N GLU A 47 -12.65 0.47 9.94
CA GLU A 47 -13.91 0.77 9.22
C GLU A 47 -13.86 0.26 7.78
N ARG A 48 -12.79 0.58 7.04
CA ARG A 48 -12.59 0.12 5.65
C ARG A 48 -12.47 -1.40 5.53
N LEU A 49 -11.97 -2.08 6.55
CA LEU A 49 -11.85 -3.52 6.62
C LEU A 49 -13.12 -4.21 7.16
N GLY A 50 -14.14 -3.45 7.56
CA GLY A 50 -15.37 -3.98 8.13
C GLY A 50 -15.20 -4.61 9.51
N LEU A 51 -14.15 -4.22 10.24
CA LEU A 51 -13.92 -4.64 11.62
C LEU A 51 -14.80 -3.80 12.55
N LYS A 52 -15.48 -4.46 13.50
CA LYS A 52 -16.28 -3.80 14.55
C LYS A 52 -15.40 -3.29 15.69
#